data_AF-A0A087FYL0-F1
#
_entry.id   AF-A0A087FYL0-F1
#
_cell.length_a   1.000
_cell.length_b   1.000
_cell.length_c   1.000
_cell.angle_alpha   90.00
_cell.angle_beta   90.00
_cell.angle_gamma   90.00
#
_symmetry.space_group_name_H-M   'P 1'
#
loop_
_entity.id
_entity.type
_entity.pdbx_description
1 polymer ?
#
loop_
_entity_poly.entity_id
_entity_poly.type
_entity_poly.pdbx_seq_one_letter_code
_entity_poly.pdbx_strand_id
1 'polypeptide(L)'
;MTQPQVKYSGVGAAIEYAVLNLKVENIVVTGHSACGGIKGLMSSALDGNNSTDFIEDWVKICLPANAKVISELGGSSFKDQCARCEREAVNVSLANLLTYPFVREGLVKGTLALKGSHYDFVKGAFELWGLEFGLSETSSV
;
A
#
# COMPACT_ATOMS: atom_id res chain seq x y z
N MET A 1 -23.27 -10.37 14.79
CA MET A 1 -21.98 -11.01 15.15
C MET A 1 -20.88 -10.22 14.48
N THR A 2 -20.23 -9.32 15.22
CA THR A 2 -19.09 -8.52 14.73
C THR A 2 -17.90 -9.46 14.52
N GLN A 3 -17.39 -9.52 13.28
CA GLN A 3 -16.14 -10.21 13.00
C GLN A 3 -15.01 -9.60 13.83
N PRO A 4 -14.09 -10.39 14.40
CA PRO A 4 -12.95 -9.85 15.12
C PRO A 4 -12.05 -9.11 14.13
N GLN A 5 -12.08 -7.78 14.18
CA GLN A 5 -11.20 -6.85 13.44
C GLN A 5 -9.77 -6.89 14.02
N VAL A 6 -9.19 -8.07 14.19
CA VAL A 6 -7.86 -8.24 14.79
C VAL A 6 -6.96 -8.93 13.78
N LYS A 7 -6.50 -8.17 12.79
CA LYS A 7 -5.25 -8.53 12.09
C LYS A 7 -4.27 -7.36 11.94
N TYR A 8 -4.71 -6.11 12.06
CA TYR A 8 -3.84 -4.93 11.99
C TYR A 8 -4.23 -3.82 12.99
N SER A 9 -4.45 -4.17 14.25
CA SER A 9 -4.92 -3.22 15.28
C SER A 9 -3.98 -2.01 15.45
N GLY A 10 -2.67 -2.19 15.31
CA GLY A 10 -1.69 -1.11 15.41
C GLY A 10 -1.80 -0.08 14.28
N VAL A 11 -1.87 -0.53 13.03
CA VAL A 11 -1.97 0.37 11.86
C VAL A 11 -3.31 1.10 11.85
N GLY A 12 -4.41 0.37 12.11
CA GLY A 12 -5.74 0.98 12.17
C GLY A 12 -5.84 2.08 13.22
N ALA A 13 -5.35 1.84 14.44
CA ALA A 13 -5.35 2.84 15.52
C ALA A 13 -4.54 4.09 15.16
N ALA A 14 -3.37 3.93 14.53
CA ALA A 14 -2.54 5.06 14.10
C ALA A 14 -3.24 5.94 13.07
N ILE A 15 -3.86 5.33 12.05
CA ILE A 15 -4.59 6.06 11.00
C ILE A 15 -5.83 6.73 11.60
N GLU A 16 -6.60 6.02 12.42
CA GLU A 16 -7.80 6.56 13.07
C GLU A 16 -7.47 7.78 13.93
N TYR A 17 -6.43 7.70 14.76
CA TYR A 17 -6.02 8.82 15.59
C TYR A 17 -5.55 10.02 14.75
N ALA A 18 -4.71 9.79 13.74
CA ALA A 18 -4.23 10.85 12.87
C ALA A 18 -5.37 11.56 12.14
N VAL A 19 -6.32 10.82 11.57
CA VAL A 19 -7.42 11.39 10.78
C VAL A 19 -8.50 12.00 11.67
N LEU A 20 -8.97 11.27 12.68
CA LEU A 20 -10.13 11.69 13.47
C LEU A 20 -9.78 12.62 14.63
N ASN A 21 -8.57 12.54 15.19
CA ASN A 21 -8.18 13.34 16.35
C ASN A 21 -7.22 14.46 15.98
N LEU A 22 -6.14 14.15 15.27
CA LEU A 22 -5.15 15.16 14.85
C LEU A 22 -5.59 15.96 13.62
N LYS A 23 -6.60 15.50 12.88
CA LYS A 23 -7.13 16.15 11.68
C LYS A 23 -6.05 16.40 10.62
N VAL A 24 -5.18 15.42 10.41
CA VAL A 24 -4.16 15.53 9.35
C VAL A 24 -4.82 15.69 7.99
N GLU A 25 -4.24 16.54 7.14
CA GLU A 25 -4.76 16.80 5.80
C GLU A 25 -4.17 15.85 4.75
N ASN A 26 -3.09 15.15 5.08
CA ASN A 26 -2.36 14.29 4.13
C ASN A 26 -1.95 12.98 4.80
N ILE A 27 -2.12 11.87 4.08
CA ILE A 27 -1.43 10.61 4.36
C ILE A 27 -0.53 10.31 3.16
N VAL A 28 0.77 10.14 3.42
CA VAL A 28 1.75 9.78 2.40
C VAL A 28 2.30 8.39 2.71
N VAL A 29 2.08 7.44 1.80
CA VAL A 29 2.71 6.11 1.87
C VAL A 29 4.02 6.16 1.08
N THR A 30 5.13 5.88 1.75
CA THR A 30 6.47 6.00 1.15
C THR A 30 7.10 4.62 0.99
N GLY A 31 7.25 4.19 -0.27
CA GLY A 31 8.13 3.10 -0.64
C GLY A 31 9.57 3.60 -0.78
N HIS A 32 10.52 2.69 -0.95
CA HIS A 32 11.92 3.07 -1.10
C HIS A 32 12.71 2.04 -1.91
N SER A 33 13.84 2.48 -2.48
CA SER A 33 14.77 1.61 -3.20
C SER A 33 15.33 0.50 -2.32
N ALA A 34 15.64 -0.65 -2.93
CA ALA A 34 16.31 -1.79 -2.29
C ALA A 34 15.59 -2.28 -1.02
N CYS A 35 14.25 -2.28 -1.05
CA CYS A 35 13.44 -2.72 0.09
C CYS A 35 13.59 -4.23 0.33
N GLY A 36 14.15 -4.61 1.48
CA GLY A 36 14.32 -6.01 1.87
C GLY A 36 13.01 -6.79 1.97
N GLY A 37 11.93 -6.15 2.43
CA GLY A 37 10.61 -6.77 2.50
C GLY A 37 10.03 -7.09 1.12
N ILE A 38 10.16 -6.17 0.16
CA ILE A 38 9.74 -6.40 -1.23
C ILE A 38 10.61 -7.46 -1.90
N LYS A 39 11.92 -7.44 -1.66
CA LYS A 39 12.80 -8.49 -2.14
C LYS A 39 12.36 -9.86 -1.61
N GLY A 40 12.07 -9.96 -0.32
CA GLY A 40 11.52 -11.18 0.30
C GLY A 40 10.21 -11.62 -0.38
N LEU A 41 9.24 -10.71 -0.48
CA LEU A 41 7.97 -10.96 -1.18
C LEU A 41 8.16 -11.46 -2.62
N MET A 42 9.10 -10.90 -3.36
CA MET A 42 9.38 -11.26 -4.75
C MET A 42 10.17 -12.57 -4.89
N SER A 43 10.91 -12.98 -3.85
CA SER A 43 11.69 -14.21 -3.81
C SER A 43 10.94 -15.40 -3.22
N SER A 44 9.92 -15.17 -2.38
CA SER A 44 9.17 -16.25 -1.75
C SER A 44 8.40 -17.06 -2.79
N ALA A 45 8.65 -18.37 -2.81
CA ALA A 45 7.75 -19.29 -3.46
C ALA A 45 6.40 -19.20 -2.73
N LEU A 46 5.32 -18.95 -3.46
CA LEU A 46 3.95 -19.00 -2.91
C LEU A 46 3.50 -20.46 -2.74
N ASP A 47 4.37 -21.31 -2.22
CA ASP A 47 4.17 -22.76 -2.09
C ASP A 47 3.65 -23.17 -0.70
N GLY A 48 3.52 -22.21 0.22
CA GLY A 48 2.95 -22.42 1.56
C GLY A 48 3.94 -22.96 2.59
N ASN A 49 5.21 -23.16 2.24
CA ASN A 49 6.24 -23.55 3.19
C ASN A 49 6.97 -22.29 3.70
N ASN A 50 6.32 -21.56 4.61
CA ASN A 50 6.90 -20.37 5.20
C ASN A 50 8.22 -20.72 5.91
N SER A 51 9.33 -20.10 5.49
CA SER A 51 10.64 -20.23 6.11
C SER A 51 10.86 -19.29 7.29
N THR A 52 9.88 -18.42 7.56
CA THR A 52 9.95 -17.36 8.59
C THR A 52 8.73 -17.36 9.50
N ASP A 53 8.90 -16.95 10.76
CA ASP A 53 7.81 -16.96 11.75
C ASP A 53 6.72 -15.90 11.45
N PHE A 54 7.11 -14.74 10.91
CA PHE A 54 6.19 -13.60 10.71
C PHE A 54 6.39 -12.83 9.40
N ILE A 55 7.59 -12.90 8.81
CA ILE A 55 7.96 -11.99 7.72
C ILE A 55 7.12 -12.29 6.47
N GLU A 56 7.05 -13.55 6.05
CA GLU A 56 6.25 -13.96 4.90
C GLU A 56 4.76 -13.64 5.10
N ASP A 57 4.23 -13.87 6.30
CA ASP A 57 2.84 -13.56 6.62
C ASP A 57 2.55 -12.05 6.59
N TRP A 58 3.49 -11.23 7.03
CA TRP A 58 3.36 -9.77 6.97
C TRP A 58 3.43 -9.25 5.53
N VAL A 59 4.42 -9.67 4.75
CA VAL A 59 4.58 -9.15 3.38
C VAL A 59 3.48 -9.62 2.43
N LYS A 60 2.71 -10.67 2.79
CA LYS A 60 1.54 -11.13 2.03
C LYS A 60 0.47 -10.04 1.79
N ILE A 61 0.45 -8.98 2.60
CA ILE A 61 -0.37 -7.77 2.36
C ILE A 61 -0.18 -7.25 0.92
N CYS A 62 1.03 -7.37 0.38
CA CYS A 62 1.41 -6.86 -0.93
C CYS A 62 1.41 -7.93 -2.05
N LEU A 63 0.81 -9.11 -1.82
CA LEU A 63 0.65 -10.12 -2.90
C LEU A 63 0.00 -9.57 -4.18
N PRO A 64 -1.00 -8.68 -4.14
CA PRO A 64 -1.55 -8.10 -5.37
C PRO A 64 -0.51 -7.34 -6.20
N ALA A 65 0.42 -6.65 -5.54
CA ALA A 65 1.52 -5.95 -6.21
C ALA A 65 2.51 -6.92 -6.83
N ASN A 66 2.89 -7.99 -6.11
CA ASN A 66 3.72 -9.06 -6.66
C ASN A 66 3.07 -9.68 -7.92
N ALA A 67 1.83 -10.12 -7.83
CA ALA A 67 1.11 -10.77 -8.93
C ALA A 67 1.03 -9.87 -10.17
N LYS A 68 0.72 -8.58 -9.98
CA LYS A 68 0.69 -7.59 -11.06
C LYS A 68 2.07 -7.46 -11.73
N VAL A 69 3.14 -7.34 -10.94
CA VAL A 69 4.50 -7.19 -11.48
C VAL A 69 4.98 -8.44 -12.20
N ILE A 70 4.70 -9.64 -11.69
CA ILE A 70 5.05 -10.89 -12.39
C ILE A 70 4.31 -11.00 -13.72
N SER A 71 3.03 -10.59 -13.76
CA SER A 71 2.24 -10.57 -15.00
C SER A 71 2.81 -9.58 -16.04
N GLU A 72 3.16 -8.36 -15.62
CA GLU A 72 3.62 -7.29 -16.53
C GLU A 72 5.10 -7.39 -16.90
N LEU A 73 5.95 -7.90 -15.99
CA LEU A 73 7.42 -7.83 -16.07
C LEU A 73 8.09 -9.19 -15.82
N GLY A 74 7.39 -10.31 -15.97
CA GLY A 74 7.92 -11.65 -15.71
C GLY A 74 9.21 -12.00 -16.47
N GLY A 75 9.41 -11.41 -17.66
CA GLY A 75 10.64 -11.58 -18.46
C GLY A 75 11.78 -10.59 -18.14
N SER A 76 11.56 -9.61 -17.25
CA SER A 76 12.56 -8.62 -16.87
C SER A 76 13.52 -9.15 -15.81
N SER A 77 14.60 -8.40 -15.53
CA SER A 77 15.51 -8.78 -14.45
C SER A 77 14.81 -8.75 -13.09
N PHE A 78 15.22 -9.62 -12.17
CA PHE A 78 14.67 -9.65 -10.80
C PHE A 78 14.80 -8.29 -10.08
N LYS A 79 15.87 -7.54 -10.37
CA LYS A 79 16.08 -6.19 -9.83
C LYS A 79 15.00 -5.22 -10.31
N ASP A 80 14.66 -5.26 -11.60
CA ASP A 80 13.64 -4.39 -12.18
C ASP A 80 12.24 -4.75 -11.67
N GLN A 81 11.97 -6.04 -11.51
CA GLN A 81 10.73 -6.51 -10.88
C GLN A 81 10.62 -6.00 -9.43
N CYS A 82 11.69 -6.09 -8.63
CA CYS A 82 11.68 -5.53 -7.27
C CYS A 82 11.43 -4.02 -7.28
N ALA A 83 12.15 -3.27 -8.12
CA ALA A 83 11.99 -1.81 -8.22
C ALA A 83 10.58 -1.39 -8.64
N ARG A 84 9.92 -2.16 -9.52
CA ARG A 84 8.52 -1.94 -9.86
C ARG A 84 7.60 -2.33 -8.69
N CYS A 85 7.85 -3.45 -8.04
CA CYS A 85 7.03 -3.94 -6.94
C CYS A 85 7.07 -2.99 -5.73
N GLU A 86 8.20 -2.31 -5.47
CA GLU A 86 8.28 -1.26 -4.44
C GLU A 86 7.24 -0.14 -4.66
N ARG A 87 7.01 0.27 -5.90
CA ARG A 87 5.99 1.29 -6.25
C ARG A 87 4.58 0.72 -6.25
N GLU A 88 4.40 -0.48 -6.79
CA GLU A 88 3.07 -1.13 -6.80
C GLU A 88 2.60 -1.48 -5.38
N ALA A 89 3.50 -1.82 -4.47
CA ALA A 89 3.17 -2.05 -3.06
C ALA A 89 2.64 -0.79 -2.39
N VAL A 90 3.21 0.39 -2.72
CA VAL A 90 2.64 1.68 -2.28
C VAL A 90 1.21 1.84 -2.80
N ASN A 91 0.95 1.52 -4.08
CA ASN A 91 -0.39 1.59 -4.64
C ASN A 91 -1.38 0.62 -3.95
N VAL A 92 -0.94 -0.59 -3.62
CA VAL A 92 -1.73 -1.55 -2.82
C VAL A 92 -2.03 -0.98 -1.43
N SER A 93 -1.05 -0.37 -0.76
CA SER A 93 -1.27 0.28 0.53
C SER A 93 -2.24 1.47 0.44
N LEU A 94 -2.17 2.28 -0.62
CA LEU A 94 -3.15 3.35 -0.87
C LEU A 94 -4.56 2.79 -1.07
N ALA A 95 -4.71 1.70 -1.83
CA ALA A 95 -5.99 1.01 -1.98
C ALA A 95 -6.49 0.44 -0.64
N ASN A 96 -5.60 -0.10 0.19
CA ASN A 96 -5.95 -0.57 1.53
C ASN A 96 -6.41 0.57 2.45
N LEU A 97 -5.83 1.77 2.33
CA LEU A 97 -6.30 2.95 3.07
C LEU A 97 -7.75 3.31 2.73
N LEU A 98 -8.18 3.10 1.47
CA LEU A 98 -9.57 3.29 1.07
C LEU A 98 -10.53 2.29 1.74
N THR A 99 -10.07 1.25 2.42
CA THR A 99 -10.96 0.33 3.16
C THR A 99 -11.47 0.94 4.48
N TYR A 100 -10.76 1.94 5.02
CA TYR A 100 -11.16 2.65 6.24
C TYR A 100 -12.26 3.68 5.94
N PRO A 101 -13.45 3.59 6.56
CA PRO A 101 -14.57 4.50 6.28
C PRO A 101 -14.21 5.99 6.49
N PHE A 102 -13.52 6.32 7.57
CA PHE A 102 -13.13 7.69 7.90
C PHE A 102 -12.09 8.28 6.94
N VAL A 103 -11.27 7.43 6.28
CA VAL A 103 -10.36 7.87 5.23
C VAL A 103 -11.14 8.26 3.98
N ARG A 104 -12.07 7.39 3.53
CA ARG A 104 -12.93 7.70 2.37
C ARG A 104 -13.78 8.95 2.61
N GLU A 105 -14.34 9.10 3.81
CA GLU A 105 -15.11 10.27 4.18
C GLU A 105 -14.27 11.55 4.10
N GLY A 106 -13.03 11.53 4.60
CA GLY A 106 -12.11 12.66 4.50
C GLY A 106 -11.78 13.03 3.06
N LEU A 107 -11.59 12.03 2.18
CA LEU A 107 -11.34 12.24 0.75
C LEU A 107 -12.54 12.88 0.06
N VAL A 108 -13.76 12.34 0.26
CA VAL A 108 -15.00 12.89 -0.33
C VAL A 108 -15.27 14.32 0.12
N LYS A 109 -14.97 14.64 1.39
CA LYS A 109 -15.11 16.00 1.94
C LYS A 109 -13.98 16.96 1.54
N GLY A 110 -12.94 16.47 0.86
CA GLY A 110 -11.77 17.27 0.52
C GLY A 110 -10.93 17.69 1.73
N THR A 111 -11.10 17.05 2.89
CA THR A 111 -10.35 17.34 4.12
C THR A 111 -9.12 16.46 4.30
N LEU A 112 -8.95 15.44 3.45
CA LEU A 112 -7.83 14.51 3.48
C LEU A 112 -7.39 14.20 2.05
N ALA A 113 -6.08 14.15 1.81
CA ALA A 113 -5.48 13.70 0.56
C ALA A 113 -4.60 12.46 0.77
N LEU A 114 -4.64 11.53 -0.18
CA LEU A 114 -3.77 10.35 -0.20
C LEU A 114 -2.68 10.50 -1.26
N LYS A 115 -1.43 10.25 -0.88
CA LYS A 115 -0.28 10.31 -1.79
C LYS A 115 0.61 9.10 -1.65
N GLY A 116 1.11 8.61 -2.78
CA GLY A 116 2.19 7.63 -2.83
C GLY A 116 3.51 8.32 -3.10
N SER A 117 4.60 7.79 -2.55
CA SER A 117 5.93 8.23 -2.90
C SER A 117 6.92 7.08 -2.94
N HIS A 118 8.02 7.29 -3.65
CA HIS A 118 9.15 6.37 -3.68
C HIS A 118 10.44 7.15 -3.49
N TYR A 119 11.20 6.78 -2.45
CA TYR A 119 12.51 7.36 -2.18
C TYR A 119 13.62 6.41 -2.68
N ASP A 120 14.31 6.82 -3.75
CA ASP A 120 15.50 6.13 -4.24
C ASP A 120 16.74 6.71 -3.57
N PHE A 121 17.17 6.10 -2.46
CA PHE A 121 18.38 6.50 -1.75
C PHE A 121 19.67 6.07 -2.46
N VAL A 122 19.60 5.18 -3.45
CA VAL A 122 20.76 4.80 -4.27
C VAL A 122 21.12 5.93 -5.22
N LYS A 123 20.10 6.62 -5.76
CA LYS A 123 20.27 7.75 -6.68
C LYS A 123 20.06 9.12 -6.02
N GLY A 124 19.56 9.17 -4.79
CA GLY A 124 19.17 10.40 -4.12
C GLY A 124 17.97 11.09 -4.78
N ALA A 125 16.99 10.31 -5.26
CA ALA A 125 15.81 10.81 -5.97
C ALA A 125 14.52 10.52 -5.19
N PHE A 126 13.51 11.38 -5.37
CA PHE A 126 12.22 11.24 -4.71
C PHE A 126 11.09 11.44 -5.71
N GLU A 127 10.18 10.47 -5.79
CA GLU A 127 8.97 10.51 -6.60
C GLU A 127 7.75 10.70 -5.70
N LEU A 128 6.77 11.50 -6.15
CA LEU A 128 5.51 11.73 -5.45
C LEU A 128 4.36 11.70 -6.44
N TRP A 129 3.29 10.97 -6.12
CA TRP A 129 2.05 10.93 -6.91
C TRP A 129 0.81 11.00 -6.00
N GLY A 130 -0.27 11.54 -6.54
CA GLY A 130 -1.56 11.66 -5.83
C GLY A 130 -2.53 10.55 -6.24
N LEU A 131 -3.42 10.18 -5.31
CA LEU A 131 -4.61 9.41 -5.62
C LEU A 131 -5.81 10.36 -5.67
N GLU A 132 -6.42 10.46 -6.84
CA GLU A 132 -7.68 11.17 -7.02
C GLU A 132 -8.84 10.24 -6.66
N PHE A 133 -9.67 10.63 -5.69
CA PHE A 133 -10.83 9.86 -5.24
C PHE A 133 -12.04 10.79 -5.08
N GLY A 134 -13.14 10.46 -5.76
CA GLY A 134 -14.39 11.20 -5.66
C GLY A 134 -15.57 10.32 -6.05
N LEU A 135 -16.75 10.66 -5.55
CA LEU A 135 -18.01 10.06 -5.98
C LEU A 135 -18.69 11.02 -6.96
N SER A 136 -19.03 10.52 -8.14
CA SER A 136 -19.88 11.25 -9.09
C SER A 136 -21.30 10.72 -8.98
N GLU A 137 -22.29 11.59 -8.85
CA GLU A 137 -23.69 11.19 -9.01
C GLU A 137 -23.93 10.75 -10.47
N THR A 138 -24.36 9.52 -10.65
CA THR A 138 -24.97 9.09 -11.91
C THR A 138 -26.47 9.26 -11.75
N SER A 139 -27.08 10.14 -12.54
CA SER A 139 -28.52 10.40 -12.49
C SER A 139 -29.31 9.09 -12.57
N SER A 140 -29.99 8.73 -11.50
CA SER A 140 -30.95 7.64 -11.47
C SER A 140 -32.19 8.09 -12.24
N VAL A 141 -32.47 7.45 -13.38
CA VAL A 141 -33.76 7.55 -14.08
C VAL A 141 -34.69 6.47 -13.53
#